data_AF-A0A0V1AWY2-F1
#
_entry.id   AF-A0A0V1AWY2-F1
#
_cell.length_a   1.000
_cell.length_b   1.000
_cell.length_c   1.000
_cell.angle_alpha   90.00
_cell.angle_beta   90.00
_cell.angle_gamma   90.00
#
_symmetry.space_group_name_H-M   'P 1'
#
loop_
_entity.id
_entity.type
_entity.pdbx_description
1 polymer ?
#
loop_
_entity_poly.entity_id
_entity_poly.type
_entity_poly.pdbx_seq_one_letter_code
_entity_poly.pdbx_strand_id
1 'polypeptide(L)'
;MTDERLSLWNVHNVNIRTNNHLEGWHNRLNRKAGKKHKGFYELLELLIAEQGVMDTLIQHVLTNRVYAQKQRQVAQYTGEYNNGTCTVEQFLAALMYITPEPI
;
A
#
# COMPACT_ATOMS: atom_id res chain seq x y z
N MET A 1 45.69 -1.72 21.86
CA MET A 1 44.30 -1.55 22.34
C MET A 1 44.05 -0.06 22.42
N THR A 2 43.75 0.55 21.29
CA THR A 2 43.47 1.99 21.17
C THR A 2 41.97 2.18 21.23
N ASP A 3 41.55 2.99 22.19
CA ASP A 3 40.17 3.35 22.53
C ASP A 3 39.59 4.25 21.43
N GLU A 4 39.19 3.67 20.29
CA GLU A 4 38.45 4.35 19.22
C GLU A 4 36.99 4.53 19.63
N ARG A 5 36.74 5.32 20.68
CA ARG A 5 35.38 5.81 20.98
C ARG A 5 35.04 6.86 19.93
N LEU A 6 34.54 6.40 18.79
CA LEU A 6 33.77 7.19 17.84
C LEU A 6 32.85 8.11 18.64
N SER A 7 33.01 9.43 18.47
CA SER A 7 32.04 10.38 18.98
C SER A 7 30.71 10.02 18.32
N LEU A 8 29.83 9.34 19.06
CA LEU A 8 28.59 8.71 18.57
C LEU A 8 27.63 9.68 17.85
N TRP A 9 27.95 10.97 17.85
CA TRP A 9 27.17 12.04 17.28
C TRP A 9 27.76 12.65 15.99
N ASN A 10 29.02 12.37 15.63
CA ASN A 10 29.62 12.91 14.42
C ASN A 10 30.12 11.80 13.49
N VAL A 11 29.33 11.55 12.45
CA VAL A 11 29.59 10.57 11.38
C VAL A 11 30.10 11.27 10.11
N HIS A 12 30.41 12.58 10.18
CA HIS A 12 30.92 13.32 9.04
C HIS A 12 32.20 12.64 8.51
N ASN A 13 32.23 12.35 7.20
CA ASN A 13 33.33 11.72 6.49
C ASN A 13 33.64 10.25 6.89
N VAL A 14 32.74 9.58 7.62
CA VAL A 14 32.83 8.14 7.90
C VAL A 14 32.05 7.38 6.83
N ASN A 15 32.71 6.42 6.16
CA ASN A 15 32.08 5.57 5.15
C ASN A 15 31.18 4.51 5.82
N ILE A 16 30.01 4.92 6.29
CA ILE A 16 28.99 4.02 6.82
C ILE A 16 28.09 3.56 5.67
N ARG A 17 28.06 2.26 5.40
CA ARG A 17 27.12 1.67 4.46
C ARG A 17 25.70 1.81 5.02
N THR A 18 24.90 2.72 4.47
CA THR A 18 23.53 2.97 4.91
C THR A 18 22.51 2.13 4.12
N ASN A 19 22.50 0.80 4.29
CA ASN A 19 21.40 -0.02 3.72
C ASN A 19 20.08 0.19 4.48
N ASN A 20 19.55 1.40 4.44
CA ASN A 20 18.36 1.83 5.16
C ASN A 20 17.30 2.33 4.17
N HIS A 21 16.09 2.54 4.69
CA HIS A 21 14.96 2.95 3.86
C HIS A 21 15.16 4.33 3.24
N LEU A 22 15.88 5.25 3.89
CA LEU A 22 16.17 6.58 3.36
C LEU A 22 17.01 6.50 2.08
N GLU A 23 18.05 5.66 2.07
CA GLU A 23 18.86 5.43 0.87
C GLU A 23 18.02 4.79 -0.26
N GLY A 24 17.13 3.86 0.07
CA GLY A 24 16.17 3.28 -0.87
C GLY A 24 15.23 4.33 -1.49
N TRP A 25 14.67 5.22 -0.65
CA TRP A 25 13.82 6.32 -1.09
C TRP A 25 14.56 7.31 -2.00
N HIS A 26 15.78 7.70 -1.62
CA HIS A 26 16.62 8.54 -2.47
C HIS A 26 16.91 7.91 -3.84
N ASN A 27 17.26 6.62 -3.86
CA ASN A 27 17.51 5.90 -5.11
C ASN A 27 16.27 5.83 -6.00
N ARG A 28 15.09 5.62 -5.42
CA ARG A 28 13.82 5.63 -6.13
C ARG A 28 13.50 6.99 -6.75
N LEU A 29 13.66 8.07 -5.98
CA LEU A 29 13.46 9.45 -6.46
C LEU A 29 14.48 9.85 -7.53
N ASN A 30 15.74 9.42 -7.40
CA ASN A 30 16.77 9.65 -8.41
C ASN A 30 16.47 8.90 -9.72
N ARG A 31 15.96 7.66 -9.63
CA ARG A 31 15.55 6.90 -10.81
C ARG A 31 14.36 7.53 -11.52
N LYS A 32 13.32 7.94 -10.77
CA LYS A 32 12.16 8.64 -11.35
C LYS A 32 12.53 9.97 -12.00
N ALA A 33 13.44 10.72 -11.38
CA ALA A 33 13.89 12.00 -11.90
C ALA A 33 14.87 11.90 -13.08
N GLY A 34 15.51 10.73 -13.30
CA GLY A 34 16.59 10.56 -14.26
C GLY A 34 17.88 11.33 -13.94
N LYS A 35 17.97 12.00 -12.77
CA LYS A 35 19.12 12.82 -12.36
C LYS A 35 19.35 12.83 -10.85
N LYS A 36 20.62 13.03 -10.48
CA LYS A 36 21.09 13.04 -9.08
C LYS A 36 20.75 14.34 -8.35
N HIS A 37 20.87 15.48 -9.02
CA HIS A 37 20.58 16.79 -8.44
C HIS A 37 19.28 17.34 -9.03
N LYS A 38 18.37 17.76 -8.16
CA LYS A 38 17.04 18.28 -8.51
C LYS A 38 16.87 19.68 -7.93
N GLY A 39 16.22 20.56 -8.67
CA GLY A 39 15.72 21.81 -8.12
C GLY A 39 14.64 21.55 -7.07
N PHE A 40 14.41 22.51 -6.18
CA PHE A 40 13.42 22.38 -5.12
C PHE A 40 12.00 22.07 -5.66
N TYR A 41 11.56 22.80 -6.69
CA TYR A 41 10.24 22.60 -7.29
C TYR A 41 10.11 21.25 -8.01
N GLU A 42 11.16 20.80 -8.69
CA GLU A 42 11.17 19.47 -9.32
C GLU A 42 11.08 18.35 -8.28
N LEU A 43 11.73 18.54 -7.12
CA LEU A 43 11.61 17.62 -6.00
C LEU A 43 10.18 17.62 -5.44
N LEU A 44 9.57 18.80 -5.29
CA LEU A 44 8.21 18.93 -4.78
C LEU A 44 7.18 18.23 -5.69
N GLU A 45 7.26 18.43 -7.01
CA GLU A 45 6.40 17.77 -7.99
C GLU A 45 6.53 16.24 -7.93
N LEU A 46 7.76 15.73 -7.83
CA LEU A 46 8.01 14.30 -7.71
C LEU A 46 7.42 13.70 -6.42
N LEU A 47 7.47 14.45 -5.31
CA LEU A 47 6.89 14.02 -4.04
C LEU A 47 5.35 13.99 -4.13
N ILE A 48 4.73 14.99 -4.75
CA ILE A 48 3.27 15.03 -4.97
C ILE A 48 2.83 13.86 -5.86
N ALA A 49 3.55 13.60 -6.95
CA ALA A 49 3.26 12.49 -7.84
C ALA A 49 3.43 11.12 -7.15
N GLU A 50 4.44 10.97 -6.28
CA GLU A 50 4.64 9.75 -5.49
C GLU A 50 3.51 9.53 -4.48
N GLN A 51 3.05 10.59 -3.81
CA GLN A 51 1.93 10.52 -2.88
C GLN A 51 0.63 10.08 -3.58
N GLY A 52 0.32 10.65 -4.75
CA GLY A 52 -0.90 10.28 -5.50
C GLY A 52 -0.93 8.81 -5.92
N VAL A 53 0.23 8.21 -6.23
CA VAL A 53 0.33 6.76 -6.51
C VAL A 53 0.02 5.94 -5.25
N MET A 54 0.49 6.36 -4.08
CA MET A 54 0.20 5.67 -2.82
C MET A 54 -1.28 5.74 -2.45
N ASP A 55 -1.92 6.89 -2.64
CA ASP A 55 -3.35 7.05 -2.36
C ASP A 55 -4.19 6.11 -3.24
N THR A 56 -3.79 5.96 -4.51
CA THR A 56 -4.43 5.03 -5.45
C THR A 56 -4.23 3.57 -5.02
N LEU A 57 -3.02 3.20 -4.59
CA LEU A 57 -2.73 1.85 -4.09
C LEU A 57 -3.51 1.54 -2.81
N ILE A 58 -3.61 2.50 -1.89
CA ILE A 58 -4.39 2.37 -0.66
C ILE A 58 -5.87 2.17 -1.00
N GLN A 59 -6.44 3.00 -1.88
CA GLN A 59 -7.80 2.80 -2.36
C GLN A 59 -7.98 1.41 -2.97
N HIS A 60 -7.06 0.96 -3.82
CA HIS A 60 -7.14 -0.36 -4.45
C HIS A 60 -7.08 -1.52 -3.43
N VAL A 61 -6.23 -1.43 -2.42
CA VAL A 61 -6.15 -2.43 -1.35
C VAL A 61 -7.43 -2.46 -0.53
N LEU A 62 -7.99 -1.28 -0.21
CA LEU A 62 -9.23 -1.17 0.54
C LEU A 62 -10.42 -1.72 -0.26
N THR A 63 -10.55 -1.38 -1.55
CA THR A 63 -11.61 -1.90 -2.42
C THR A 63 -11.49 -3.40 -2.61
N ASN A 64 -10.28 -3.93 -2.82
CA ASN A 64 -10.06 -5.38 -2.93
C ASN A 64 -10.40 -6.11 -1.62
N ARG A 65 -10.14 -5.50 -0.47
CA ARG A 65 -10.53 -6.09 0.83
C ARG A 65 -12.05 -6.16 0.97
N VAL A 66 -12.76 -5.09 0.59
CA VAL A 66 -14.23 -5.07 0.59
C VAL A 66 -14.79 -6.11 -0.38
N TYR A 67 -14.21 -6.21 -1.59
CA TYR A 67 -14.60 -7.21 -2.58
C TYR A 67 -14.39 -8.63 -2.06
N ALA A 68 -13.22 -8.92 -1.48
CA ALA A 68 -12.93 -10.24 -0.91
C ALA A 68 -13.87 -10.62 0.24
N GLN A 69 -14.27 -9.65 1.07
CA GLN A 69 -15.25 -9.87 2.13
C GLN A 69 -16.64 -10.21 1.58
N LYS A 70 -17.12 -9.43 0.60
CA LYS A 70 -18.39 -9.69 -0.08
C LYS A 70 -18.39 -11.05 -0.78
N GLN A 71 -17.29 -11.41 -1.43
CA GLN A 71 -17.15 -12.70 -2.11
C GLN A 71 -17.23 -13.88 -1.13
N ARG A 72 -16.69 -13.73 0.09
CA ARG A 72 -16.84 -14.75 1.14
C ARG A 72 -18.29 -14.91 1.58
N GLN A 73 -19.03 -13.81 1.73
CA GLN A 73 -20.45 -13.87 2.10
C GLN A 73 -21.27 -14.56 1.00
N VAL A 74 -21.03 -14.22 -0.28
CA VAL A 74 -21.68 -14.91 -1.41
C VAL A 74 -21.37 -16.41 -1.39
N ALA A 75 -20.12 -16.80 -1.15
CA ALA A 75 -19.74 -18.20 -1.06
C ALA A 75 -20.42 -18.95 0.10
N GLN A 76 -20.59 -18.29 1.26
CA GLN A 76 -21.31 -18.86 2.40
C GLN A 76 -22.78 -19.12 2.06
N TYR A 77 -23.50 -18.11 1.59
CA TYR A 77 -24.91 -18.25 1.23
C TYR A 77 -25.12 -19.24 0.08
N THR A 78 -24.18 -19.34 -0.86
CA THR A 78 -24.22 -20.34 -1.94
C THR A 78 -24.06 -21.75 -1.37
N GLY A 79 -23.17 -21.93 -0.39
CA GLY A 79 -23.01 -23.20 0.32
C GLY A 79 -24.25 -23.60 1.10
N GLU A 80 -24.87 -22.66 1.82
CA GLU A 80 -26.10 -22.90 2.58
C GLU A 80 -27.30 -23.24 1.67
N TYR A 81 -27.41 -22.57 0.53
CA TYR A 81 -28.43 -22.88 -0.47
C TYR A 81 -28.26 -24.29 -1.04
N ASN A 82 -27.03 -24.65 -1.44
CA ASN A 82 -26.73 -25.98 -1.99
C ASN A 82 -26.95 -27.11 -0.97
N ASN A 83 -26.78 -26.82 0.32
CA ASN A 83 -27.00 -27.77 1.41
C ASN A 83 -28.46 -27.82 1.87
N GLY A 84 -29.34 -26.98 1.30
CA GLY A 84 -30.77 -26.91 1.66
C GLY A 84 -31.06 -26.27 3.02
N THR A 85 -30.06 -25.62 3.64
CA THR A 85 -30.21 -24.92 4.93
C THR A 85 -30.72 -23.48 4.77
N CYS A 86 -30.76 -22.96 3.54
CA CYS A 86 -31.26 -21.62 3.21
C CYS A 86 -32.29 -21.70 2.06
N THR A 87 -33.37 -20.92 2.15
CA THR A 87 -34.39 -20.86 1.09
C THR A 87 -33.93 -19.95 -0.06
N VAL A 88 -34.52 -20.12 -1.26
CA VAL A 88 -34.26 -19.26 -2.42
C VAL A 88 -34.46 -17.78 -2.08
N GLU A 89 -35.51 -17.47 -1.31
CA GLU A 89 -35.85 -16.10 -0.90
C GLU A 89 -34.77 -15.51 0.01
N GLN A 90 -34.27 -16.28 0.97
CA GLN A 90 -33.18 -15.87 1.87
C GLN A 90 -31.87 -15.66 1.11
N PHE A 91 -31.57 -16.54 0.14
CA PHE A 91 -30.40 -16.40 -0.72
C PHE A 91 -30.47 -15.13 -1.59
N LEU A 92 -31.61 -14.89 -2.24
CA LEU A 92 -31.83 -13.71 -3.07
C LEU A 92 -31.81 -12.42 -2.25
N ALA A 93 -32.40 -12.41 -1.06
CA ALA A 93 -32.36 -11.27 -0.14
C ALA A 93 -30.92 -10.96 0.30
N ALA A 94 -30.12 -11.98 0.62
CA ALA A 94 -28.72 -11.81 0.98
C ALA A 94 -27.90 -11.20 -0.18
N LEU A 95 -28.10 -11.68 -1.42
CA LEU A 95 -27.40 -11.13 -2.59
C LEU A 95 -27.77 -9.67 -2.86
N MET A 96 -29.03 -9.30 -2.70
CA MET A 96 -29.52 -7.92 -2.88
C MET A 96 -28.84 -6.94 -1.90
N TYR A 97 -28.57 -7.37 -0.66
CA TYR A 97 -27.86 -6.54 0.33
C TYR A 97 -26.33 -6.52 0.13
N ILE A 98 -25.77 -7.50 -0.59
CA ILE A 98 -24.34 -7.58 -0.88
C ILE A 98 -23.97 -6.74 -2.11
N THR A 99 -24.88 -6.58 -3.08
CA THR A 99 -24.67 -5.72 -4.26
C THR A 99 -24.50 -4.26 -3.86
N PRO A 100 -23.38 -3.59 -4.21
CA PRO A 100 -23.24 -2.16 -3.98
C PRO A 100 -24.15 -1.37 -4.94
N GLU A 101 -24.66 -0.23 -4.48
CA GLU A 101 -25.17 0.81 -5.39
C GLU A 101 -24.03 1.28 -6.31
N PRO A 102 -24.31 1.58 -7.59
CA PRO A 102 -23.29 2.07 -8.52
C PRO A 102 -22.71 3.40 -8.01
N ILE A 103 -21.37 3.50 -8.05
CA ILE A 103 -20.59 4.72 -7.76
C ILE A 103 -20.73 5.68 -8.94
#